data_AF-A0A2V5U6M8-F1
#
_entry.id   AF-A0A2V5U6M8-F1
#
_cell.length_a   1.000
_cell.length_b   1.000
_cell.length_c   1.000
_cell.angle_alpha   90.00
_cell.angle_beta   90.00
_cell.angle_gamma   90.00
#
_symmetry.space_group_name_H-M   'P 1'
#
loop_
_entity.id
_entity.type
_entity.pdbx_description
1 polymer ?
#
loop_
_entity_poly.entity_id
_entity_poly.type
_entity_poly.pdbx_seq_one_letter_code
_entity_poly.pdbx_strand_id
1 'polypeptide(L)'
;MVALAVIIGCGLLYAIILAVKTPSPFVKGNWSTLIENFQASPKEFYVSVERAIASRQVPDINKSRVDWKEGGLFTAFREYLRISREKLVFDICAAPYGTGFFISWWLAELRPSAIGPTLVVLGIVFLLYDRLAFYFGFATASIYTLIGLILIVLLLGILVNRSPGANWVRYVLVIPLIGKMIERFFMPPTYYRMDTEAMFKASIEQSVKEVLNQMLQAKGLRALTELELKPIMRDFFQK
;
A
#
# COMPACT_ATOMS: atom_id res chain seq x y z
N MET A 1 -9.80 25.00 -31.23
CA MET A 1 -9.61 23.54 -31.38
C MET A 1 -8.61 22.96 -30.37
N VAL A 2 -7.43 23.57 -30.17
CA VAL A 2 -6.41 23.08 -29.19
C VAL A 2 -6.92 23.08 -27.75
N ALA A 3 -7.61 24.13 -27.29
CA ALA A 3 -8.13 24.21 -25.93
C ALA A 3 -9.19 23.13 -25.60
N LEU A 4 -10.06 22.81 -26.57
CA LEU A 4 -11.07 21.76 -26.40
C LEU A 4 -10.43 20.38 -26.30
N ALA A 5 -9.38 20.11 -27.09
CA ALA A 5 -8.62 18.86 -27.03
C ALA A 5 -7.85 18.70 -25.70
N VAL A 6 -7.33 19.80 -25.14
CA VAL A 6 -6.68 19.79 -23.82
C VAL A 6 -7.69 19.52 -22.71
N ILE A 7 -8.87 20.16 -22.73
CA ILE A 7 -9.92 19.94 -21.74
C ILE A 7 -10.45 18.50 -21.79
N ILE A 8 -10.70 17.97 -22.99
CA ILE A 8 -11.14 16.58 -23.18
C ILE A 8 -10.04 15.60 -22.77
N GLY A 9 -8.77 15.90 -23.09
CA GLY A 9 -7.61 15.11 -22.68
C GLY A 9 -7.44 15.08 -21.16
N CYS A 10 -7.53 16.22 -20.48
CA CYS A 10 -7.49 16.31 -19.02
C CYS A 10 -8.69 15.61 -18.36
N GLY A 11 -9.89 15.73 -18.96
CA GLY A 11 -11.11 15.05 -18.49
C GLY A 11 -11.00 13.53 -18.62
N LEU A 12 -10.47 13.02 -19.72
CA LEU A 12 -10.18 11.60 -19.93
C LEU A 12 -9.09 11.10 -18.98
N LEU A 13 -8.03 11.89 -18.77
CA LEU A 13 -6.95 11.57 -17.83
C LEU A 13 -7.48 11.47 -16.39
N TYR A 14 -8.32 12.43 -15.98
CA TYR A 14 -8.98 12.44 -14.68
C TYR A 14 -9.95 11.26 -14.52
N ALA A 15 -10.73 10.94 -15.56
CA ALA A 15 -11.62 9.78 -15.57
C ALA A 15 -10.85 8.45 -15.51
N ILE A 16 -9.70 8.34 -16.19
CA ILE A 16 -8.83 7.16 -16.11
C ILE A 16 -8.26 7.04 -14.71
N ILE A 17 -7.76 8.13 -14.11
CA ILE A 17 -7.25 8.17 -12.72
C ILE A 17 -8.33 7.71 -11.73
N LEU A 18 -9.58 8.14 -11.89
CA LEU A 18 -10.72 7.71 -11.08
C LEU A 18 -11.13 6.25 -11.33
N ALA A 19 -10.95 5.74 -12.55
CA ALA A 19 -11.26 4.37 -12.92
C ALA A 19 -10.17 3.37 -12.49
N VAL A 20 -8.98 3.84 -12.08
CA VAL A 20 -7.92 2.99 -11.54
C VAL A 20 -8.32 2.49 -10.16
N LYS A 21 -8.90 1.29 -10.12
CA LYS A 21 -9.05 0.55 -8.86
C LYS A 21 -7.70 0.46 -8.17
N THR A 22 -7.68 0.72 -6.87
CA THR A 22 -6.51 0.47 -6.03
C THR A 22 -6.06 -0.98 -6.24
N PRO A 23 -4.75 -1.23 -6.37
CA PRO A 23 -4.19 -2.56 -6.44
C PRO A 23 -4.84 -3.51 -5.44
N SER A 24 -5.30 -4.68 -5.90
CA SER A 24 -5.77 -5.70 -4.98
C SER A 24 -4.59 -6.15 -4.12
N PRO A 25 -4.64 -5.97 -2.79
CA PRO A 25 -3.54 -6.32 -1.92
C PRO A 25 -3.36 -7.84 -1.89
N PHE A 26 -2.15 -8.33 -2.13
CA PHE A 26 -1.84 -9.74 -1.99
C PHE A 26 -1.61 -10.07 -0.51
N VAL A 27 -2.60 -10.73 0.10
CA VAL A 27 -2.60 -11.03 1.54
C VAL A 27 -1.57 -12.11 1.87
N LYS A 28 -0.54 -11.74 2.64
CA LYS A 28 0.49 -12.67 3.16
C LYS A 28 0.05 -13.38 4.44
N GLY A 29 -0.75 -12.69 5.26
CA GLY A 29 -1.25 -13.25 6.51
C GLY A 29 -2.28 -12.34 7.16
N ASN A 30 -3.05 -12.92 8.06
CA ASN A 30 -4.07 -12.20 8.80
C ASN A 30 -4.26 -12.82 10.19
N TRP A 31 -4.95 -12.07 11.04
CA TRP A 31 -5.36 -12.53 12.35
C TRP A 31 -6.65 -11.81 12.75
N SER A 32 -7.47 -12.48 13.54
CA SER A 32 -8.70 -11.90 14.07
C SER A 32 -9.07 -12.56 15.39
N THR A 33 -9.63 -11.76 16.30
CA THR A 33 -10.23 -12.25 17.54
C THR A 33 -11.52 -11.47 17.83
N LEU A 34 -12.48 -12.16 18.44
CA LEU A 34 -13.70 -11.55 18.99
C LEU A 34 -13.61 -11.61 20.50
N ILE A 35 -13.78 -10.46 21.14
CA ILE A 35 -13.90 -10.37 22.59
C ILE A 35 -15.37 -10.29 22.92
N GLU A 36 -15.92 -11.36 23.49
CA GLU A 36 -17.34 -11.42 23.87
C GLU A 36 -17.65 -10.47 25.03
N ASN A 37 -18.89 -9.95 25.03
CA ASN A 37 -19.41 -9.08 26.09
C ASN A 37 -18.53 -7.86 26.39
N PHE A 38 -17.87 -7.35 25.34
CA PHE A 38 -16.95 -6.24 25.43
C PHE A 38 -17.36 -5.16 24.42
N GLN A 39 -17.32 -3.90 24.86
CA GLN A 39 -17.59 -2.74 24.03
C GLN A 39 -16.50 -1.69 24.27
N ALA A 40 -15.91 -1.23 23.18
CA ALA A 40 -14.86 -0.22 23.19
C ALA A 40 -15.01 0.71 21.98
N SER A 41 -14.36 1.86 22.04
CA SER A 41 -14.29 2.79 20.91
C SER A 41 -13.18 2.37 19.95
N PRO A 42 -13.49 2.09 18.66
CA PRO A 42 -12.48 1.85 17.63
C PRO A 42 -11.44 2.96 17.50
N LYS A 43 -11.89 4.21 17.65
CA LYS A 43 -11.03 5.39 17.52
C LYS A 43 -10.00 5.46 18.65
N GLU A 44 -10.41 5.16 19.88
CA GLU A 44 -9.50 5.11 21.03
C GLU A 44 -8.48 3.97 20.90
N PHE A 45 -8.92 2.83 20.37
CA PHE A 45 -8.03 1.72 20.05
C PHE A 45 -6.98 2.14 19.02
N TYR A 46 -7.39 2.75 17.90
CA TYR A 46 -6.45 3.19 16.86
C TYR A 46 -5.44 4.22 17.37
N VAL A 47 -5.89 5.19 18.16
CA VAL A 47 -4.99 6.19 18.77
C VAL A 47 -3.98 5.51 19.71
N SER A 48 -4.39 4.49 20.47
CA SER A 48 -3.51 3.75 21.37
C SER A 48 -2.49 2.91 20.58
N VAL A 49 -2.91 2.26 19.50
CA VAL A 49 -2.01 1.54 18.59
C VAL A 49 -1.00 2.48 17.93
N GLU A 50 -1.43 3.67 17.49
CA GLU A 50 -0.52 4.66 16.92
C GLU A 50 0.54 5.15 17.91
N ARG A 51 0.18 5.30 19.19
CA ARG A 51 1.14 5.64 20.26
C ARG A 51 2.12 4.50 20.51
N ALA A 52 1.64 3.26 20.57
CA ALA A 52 2.48 2.07 20.73
C ALA A 52 3.44 1.88 19.55
N ILE A 53 3.02 2.19 18.32
CA ILE A 53 3.90 2.16 17.14
C ILE A 53 4.93 3.30 17.22
N ALA A 54 4.50 4.50 17.62
CA ALA A 54 5.38 5.66 17.73
C ALA A 54 6.49 5.46 18.77
N SER A 55 6.22 4.79 19.90
CA SER A 55 7.23 4.51 20.92
C SER A 55 8.36 3.61 20.42
N ARG A 56 8.09 2.78 19.40
CA ARG A 56 9.07 1.87 18.79
C ARG A 56 9.96 2.52 17.74
N GLN A 57 9.66 3.76 17.32
CA GLN A 57 10.42 4.51 16.32
C GLN A 57 10.74 3.70 15.05
N VAL A 58 9.76 2.92 14.58
CA VAL A 58 9.93 2.08 13.39
C VAL A 58 10.25 2.99 12.19
N PRO A 59 11.37 2.78 11.49
CA PRO A 59 11.75 3.64 10.37
C PRO A 59 10.79 3.46 9.19
N ASP A 60 10.70 4.48 8.34
CA ASP A 60 10.15 4.33 6.99
C ASP A 60 8.67 3.92 6.94
N ILE A 61 7.91 4.26 8.00
CA ILE A 61 6.48 3.98 8.09
C ILE A 61 5.61 5.18 7.73
N ASN A 62 4.44 4.88 7.19
CA ASN A 62 3.38 5.85 6.99
C ASN A 62 2.06 5.35 7.53
N LYS A 63 1.30 6.26 8.14
CA LYS A 63 0.02 6.03 8.79
C LYS A 63 -1.08 6.69 7.98
N SER A 64 -2.13 5.94 7.68
CA SER A 64 -3.32 6.47 7.01
C SER A 64 -4.57 5.76 7.51
N ARG A 65 -5.73 6.42 7.37
CA ARG A 65 -7.04 5.77 7.53
C ARG A 65 -7.53 5.35 6.14
N VAL A 66 -8.03 4.13 6.04
CA VAL A 66 -8.52 3.58 4.78
C VAL A 66 -9.86 2.91 5.02
N ASP A 67 -10.85 3.25 4.20
CA ASP A 67 -12.15 2.62 4.24
C ASP A 67 -12.22 1.45 3.28
N TRP A 68 -12.55 0.28 3.83
CA TRP A 68 -12.80 -0.93 3.05
C TRP A 68 -14.31 -1.18 2.98
N LYS A 69 -14.83 -1.33 1.76
CA LYS A 69 -16.23 -1.73 1.52
C LYS A 69 -16.40 -3.23 1.75
N GLU A 70 -17.53 -3.61 2.34
CA GLU A 70 -17.90 -5.03 2.51
C GLU A 70 -18.14 -5.72 1.16
N GLY A 71 -18.64 -4.99 0.17
CA GLY A 71 -18.88 -5.52 -1.17
C GLY A 71 -19.05 -4.42 -2.21
N GLY A 72 -20.13 -4.51 -3.00
CA GLY A 72 -20.39 -3.66 -4.16
C GLY A 72 -20.71 -2.18 -3.84
N LEU A 73 -21.18 -1.48 -4.87
CA LEU A 73 -21.29 -0.01 -4.94
C LEU A 73 -22.10 0.68 -3.83
N PHE A 74 -22.86 -0.04 -3.00
CA PHE A 74 -23.71 0.52 -1.94
C PHE A 74 -23.64 -0.27 -0.62
N THR A 75 -22.51 -0.92 -0.37
CA THR A 75 -22.30 -1.70 0.86
C THR A 75 -21.73 -0.84 1.99
N ALA A 76 -21.91 -1.32 3.23
CA ALA A 76 -21.28 -0.73 4.38
C ALA A 76 -19.74 -0.70 4.21
N PHE A 77 -19.11 0.30 4.80
CA PHE A 77 -17.66 0.40 4.85
C PHE A 77 -17.18 0.35 6.29
N ARG A 78 -15.95 -0.12 6.47
CA ARG A 78 -15.25 -0.12 7.75
C ARG A 78 -13.94 0.63 7.59
N GLU A 79 -13.65 1.48 8.57
CA GLU A 79 -12.38 2.20 8.66
C GLU A 79 -11.30 1.28 9.22
N TYR A 80 -10.13 1.28 8.60
CA TYR A 80 -8.94 0.57 9.03
C TYR A 80 -7.81 1.57 9.28
N LEU A 81 -7.02 1.31 10.32
CA LEU A 81 -5.71 1.94 10.49
C LEU A 81 -4.70 1.20 9.60
N ARG A 82 -4.27 1.85 8.52
CA ARG A 82 -3.21 1.34 7.64
C ARG A 82 -1.86 1.87 8.07
N ILE A 83 -0.94 0.96 8.36
CA ILE A 83 0.49 1.22 8.44
C ILE A 83 1.13 0.68 7.17
N SER A 84 1.84 1.53 6.44
CA SER A 84 2.51 1.14 5.19
C SER A 84 4.01 1.35 5.29
N ARG A 85 4.77 0.44 4.68
CA ARG A 85 6.22 0.53 4.50
C ARG A 85 6.56 -0.01 3.11
N GLU A 86 7.06 0.85 2.23
CA GLU A 86 7.32 0.52 0.82
C GLU A 86 6.09 -0.14 0.15
N LYS A 87 6.19 -1.42 -0.24
CA LYS A 87 5.11 -2.21 -0.85
C LYS A 87 4.25 -2.97 0.17
N LEU A 88 4.64 -3.01 1.44
CA LEU A 88 3.89 -3.68 2.50
C LEU A 88 2.84 -2.75 3.09
N VAL A 89 1.65 -3.29 3.31
CA VAL A 89 0.56 -2.65 4.03
C VAL A 89 0.07 -3.55 5.14
N PHE A 90 -0.14 -2.95 6.30
CA PHE A 90 -0.64 -3.60 7.50
C PHE A 90 -1.92 -2.87 7.92
N ASP A 91 -3.06 -3.48 7.66
CA ASP A 91 -4.38 -2.89 7.90
C ASP A 91 -4.96 -3.45 9.18
N ILE A 92 -5.20 -2.60 10.17
CA ILE A 92 -5.69 -2.94 11.49
C ILE A 92 -7.14 -2.48 11.60
N CYS A 93 -8.02 -3.39 12.03
CA CYS A 93 -9.42 -3.13 12.28
C CYS A 93 -9.77 -3.35 13.74
N ALA A 94 -10.62 -2.49 14.27
CA ALA A 94 -11.33 -2.72 15.51
C ALA A 94 -12.76 -2.22 15.33
N ALA A 95 -13.75 -3.02 15.70
CA ALA A 95 -15.14 -2.60 15.64
C ALA A 95 -16.05 -3.43 16.55
N PRO A 96 -17.19 -2.86 16.99
CA PRO A 96 -18.21 -3.64 17.66
C PRO A 96 -18.79 -4.71 16.72
N TYR A 97 -19.12 -5.88 17.26
CA TYR A 97 -19.75 -6.98 16.55
C TYR A 97 -20.73 -7.70 17.46
N GLY A 98 -22.03 -7.41 17.30
CA GLY A 98 -23.06 -7.87 18.23
C GLY A 98 -22.81 -7.31 19.64
N THR A 99 -22.80 -8.19 20.64
CA THR A 99 -22.47 -7.84 22.04
C THR A 99 -20.97 -7.78 22.32
N GLY A 100 -20.14 -8.18 21.37
CA GLY A 100 -18.69 -8.20 21.49
C GLY A 100 -17.99 -7.10 20.71
N PHE A 101 -16.66 -7.10 20.81
CA PHE A 101 -15.77 -6.21 20.09
C PHE A 101 -14.71 -7.04 19.38
N PHE A 102 -14.62 -6.90 18.06
CA PHE A 102 -13.65 -7.65 17.27
C PHE A 102 -12.44 -6.79 16.96
N ILE A 103 -11.28 -7.43 16.90
CA ILE A 103 -10.03 -6.85 16.42
C ILE A 103 -9.49 -7.79 15.36
N SER A 104 -9.06 -7.24 14.23
CA SER A 104 -8.40 -8.01 13.19
C SER A 104 -7.29 -7.21 12.55
N TRP A 105 -6.37 -7.89 11.89
CA TRP A 105 -5.41 -7.25 11.02
C TRP A 105 -5.09 -8.09 9.79
N TRP A 106 -4.67 -7.40 8.74
CA TRP A 106 -4.28 -7.98 7.46
C TRP A 106 -2.91 -7.45 7.05
N LEU A 107 -1.96 -8.35 6.84
CA LEU A 107 -0.69 -8.05 6.21
C LEU A 107 -0.77 -8.39 4.74
N ALA A 108 -0.49 -7.41 3.89
CA ALA A 108 -0.49 -7.61 2.45
C ALA A 108 0.65 -6.88 1.74
N GLU A 109 0.93 -7.33 0.53
CA GLU A 109 1.87 -6.71 -0.39
C GLU A 109 1.10 -6.09 -1.56
N LEU A 110 1.42 -4.84 -1.88
CA LEU A 110 0.88 -4.13 -3.02
C LEU A 110 1.50 -4.71 -4.30
N ARG A 111 0.70 -5.49 -5.05
CA ARG A 111 1.14 -6.01 -6.34
C ARG A 111 1.04 -4.94 -7.44
N PRO A 112 1.99 -4.91 -8.39
CA PRO A 112 1.90 -4.03 -9.54
C PRO A 112 0.63 -4.31 -10.35
N SER A 113 -0.35 -3.41 -10.26
CA SER A 113 -1.65 -3.56 -10.92
C SER A 113 -2.30 -2.22 -11.27
N ALA A 114 -1.55 -1.11 -11.10
CA ALA A 114 -1.97 0.21 -11.53
C ALA A 114 -1.86 0.34 -13.06
N ILE A 115 -2.81 -0.27 -13.77
CA ILE A 115 -2.85 -0.25 -15.24
C ILE A 115 -3.15 1.16 -15.76
N GLY A 116 -4.06 1.89 -15.12
CA GLY A 116 -4.46 3.23 -15.59
C GLY A 116 -3.33 4.27 -15.62
N PRO A 117 -2.51 4.46 -14.56
CA PRO A 117 -1.40 5.40 -14.60
C PRO A 117 -0.35 4.99 -15.65
N THR A 118 -0.21 3.67 -15.89
CA THR A 118 0.65 3.16 -16.97
C THR A 118 0.16 3.63 -18.34
N LEU A 119 -1.14 3.49 -18.62
CA LEU A 119 -1.75 3.96 -19.87
C LEU A 119 -1.62 5.47 -20.04
N VAL A 120 -1.76 6.24 -18.96
CA VAL A 120 -1.56 7.70 -18.97
C VAL A 120 -0.12 8.04 -19.36
N VAL A 121 0.87 7.40 -18.74
CA VAL A 121 2.29 7.61 -19.05
C VAL A 121 2.58 7.26 -20.51
N LEU A 122 2.06 6.12 -21.01
CA LEU A 122 2.21 5.72 -22.40
C LEU A 122 1.57 6.74 -23.36
N GLY A 123 0.40 7.28 -23.03
CA GLY A 123 -0.25 8.34 -23.81
C GLY A 123 0.58 9.62 -23.87
N ILE A 124 1.16 10.05 -22.75
CA ILE A 124 2.06 11.22 -22.71
C ILE A 124 3.30 10.98 -23.57
N VAL A 125 3.93 9.81 -23.45
CA VAL A 125 5.10 9.44 -24.25
C VAL A 125 4.76 9.44 -25.75
N PHE A 126 3.60 8.91 -26.13
CA PHE A 126 3.12 8.92 -27.51
C PHE A 126 2.92 10.34 -28.04
N LEU A 127 2.24 11.22 -27.29
CA LEU A 127 2.04 12.61 -27.69
C LEU A 127 3.35 13.39 -27.82
N LEU A 128 4.33 13.14 -26.94
CA LEU A 128 5.67 13.73 -27.03
C LEU A 128 6.42 13.21 -28.26
N TYR A 129 6.32 11.92 -28.54
CA TYR A 129 6.90 11.30 -29.72
C TYR A 129 6.35 11.92 -31.02
N ASP A 130 5.03 12.06 -31.15
CA ASP A 130 4.40 12.66 -32.34
C ASP A 130 4.89 14.09 -32.58
N ARG A 131 5.04 14.88 -31.51
CA ARG A 131 5.59 16.24 -31.60
C ARG A 131 7.04 16.23 -32.04
N LEU A 132 7.88 15.37 -31.47
CA LEU A 132 9.28 15.25 -31.85
C LEU A 132 9.42 14.78 -33.32
N ALA A 133 8.61 13.81 -33.74
CA ALA A 133 8.62 13.28 -35.10
C ALA A 133 8.19 14.34 -36.12
N PHE A 134 7.22 15.19 -35.78
CA PHE A 134 6.80 16.31 -36.63
C PHE A 134 7.94 17.32 -36.90
N TYR A 135 8.75 17.64 -35.87
CA TYR A 135 9.82 18.63 -36.01
C TYR A 135 11.14 18.06 -36.56
N PHE A 136 11.52 16.84 -36.18
CA PHE A 136 12.85 16.30 -36.42
C PHE A 136 12.86 15.03 -37.29
N GLY A 137 11.69 14.49 -37.64
CA GLY A 137 11.53 13.22 -38.35
C GLY A 137 11.49 12.00 -37.43
N PHE A 138 10.96 10.88 -37.94
CA PHE A 138 10.70 9.67 -37.14
C PHE A 138 11.96 9.01 -36.54
N ALA A 139 13.06 8.95 -37.29
CA ALA A 139 14.27 8.26 -36.85
C ALA A 139 14.91 8.95 -35.63
N THR A 140 15.06 10.27 -35.68
CA THR A 140 15.64 11.07 -34.59
C THR A 140 14.70 11.10 -33.38
N ALA A 141 13.39 11.24 -33.59
CA ALA A 141 12.39 11.19 -32.54
C ALA A 141 12.38 9.85 -31.77
N SER A 142 12.62 8.74 -32.47
CA SER A 142 12.73 7.41 -31.86
C SER A 142 13.94 7.32 -30.93
N ILE A 143 15.10 7.81 -31.38
CA ILE A 143 16.34 7.79 -30.59
C ILE A 143 16.17 8.64 -29.32
N TYR A 144 15.67 9.87 -29.44
CA TYR A 144 15.49 10.76 -28.29
C TYR A 144 14.48 10.22 -27.28
N THR A 145 13.37 9.65 -27.77
CA THR A 145 12.36 9.04 -26.89
C THR A 145 12.94 7.84 -26.13
N LEU A 146 13.72 6.99 -26.80
CA LEU A 146 14.37 5.84 -26.14
C LEU A 146 15.37 6.29 -25.06
N ILE A 147 16.25 7.25 -25.38
CA ILE A 147 17.22 7.80 -24.41
C ILE A 147 16.49 8.44 -23.23
N GLY A 148 15.44 9.23 -23.50
CA GLY A 148 14.63 9.88 -22.48
C GLY A 148 13.98 8.87 -21.53
N LEU A 149 13.39 7.79 -22.05
CA LEU A 149 12.79 6.73 -21.25
C LEU A 149 13.83 6.04 -20.34
N ILE A 150 15.02 5.74 -20.88
CA ILE A 150 16.11 5.14 -20.10
C ILE A 150 16.54 6.08 -18.97
N LEU A 151 16.78 7.36 -19.27
CA LEU A 151 17.18 8.36 -18.28
C LEU A 151 16.12 8.55 -17.19
N ILE A 152 14.84 8.58 -17.56
CA ILE A 152 13.73 8.67 -16.60
C ILE A 152 13.71 7.46 -15.67
N VAL A 153 13.84 6.24 -16.20
CA VAL A 153 13.87 5.02 -15.38
C VAL A 153 15.09 5.01 -14.46
N LEU A 154 16.26 5.41 -14.94
CA LEU A 154 17.47 5.51 -14.12
C LEU A 154 17.30 6.54 -12.99
N LEU A 155 16.79 7.73 -13.31
CA LEU A 155 16.55 8.79 -12.34
C LEU A 155 15.53 8.35 -11.28
N LEU A 156 14.40 7.77 -11.70
CA LEU A 156 13.41 7.22 -10.78
C LEU A 156 13.99 6.11 -9.90
N GLY A 157 14.79 5.19 -10.47
CA GLY A 157 15.46 4.13 -9.73
C GLY A 157 16.41 4.68 -8.66
N ILE A 158 17.22 5.70 -8.99
CA ILE A 158 18.13 6.36 -8.05
C ILE A 158 17.34 7.05 -6.93
N LEU A 159 16.26 7.77 -7.27
CA LEU A 159 15.43 8.44 -6.28
C LEU A 159 14.78 7.44 -5.33
N VAL A 160 14.19 6.36 -5.85
CA VAL A 160 13.56 5.31 -5.06
C VAL A 160 14.58 4.66 -4.12
N ASN A 161 15.78 4.34 -4.61
CA ASN A 161 16.84 3.74 -3.80
C ASN A 161 17.35 4.68 -2.70
N ARG A 162 17.30 6.00 -2.93
CA ARG A 162 17.71 7.01 -1.93
C ARG A 162 16.62 7.38 -0.93
N SER A 163 15.36 7.08 -1.20
CA SER A 163 14.25 7.37 -0.29
C SER A 163 13.44 6.11 0.04
N PRO A 164 14.08 5.04 0.57
CA PRO A 164 13.33 3.88 1.05
C PRO A 164 12.29 4.35 2.07
N GLY A 165 11.09 3.74 2.04
CA GLY A 165 10.01 4.13 2.95
C GLY A 165 9.17 5.34 2.58
N ALA A 166 9.64 6.21 1.68
CA ALA A 166 8.88 7.40 1.33
C ALA A 166 7.54 7.04 0.69
N ASN A 167 6.49 7.78 1.06
CA ASN A 167 5.10 7.50 0.67
C ASN A 167 4.89 7.40 -0.84
N TRP A 168 5.69 8.11 -1.62
CA TRP A 168 5.56 8.14 -3.06
C TRP A 168 6.14 6.89 -3.73
N VAL A 169 7.10 6.22 -3.10
CA VAL A 169 7.76 5.00 -3.62
C VAL A 169 6.74 3.91 -3.88
N ARG A 170 5.76 3.73 -2.98
CA ARG A 170 4.69 2.73 -3.15
C ARG A 170 3.89 2.94 -4.45
N TYR A 171 3.68 4.19 -4.87
CA TYR A 171 2.93 4.49 -6.09
C TYR A 171 3.72 4.16 -7.35
N VAL A 172 5.05 4.28 -7.28
CA VAL A 172 5.94 3.89 -8.38
C VAL A 172 6.03 2.37 -8.51
N LEU A 173 6.15 1.66 -7.38
CA LEU A 173 6.28 0.20 -7.35
C LEU A 173 5.02 -0.52 -7.85
N VAL A 174 3.83 0.09 -7.75
CA VAL A 174 2.59 -0.53 -8.24
C VAL A 174 2.38 -0.42 -9.76
N ILE A 175 3.28 0.24 -10.49
CA ILE A 175 3.24 0.35 -11.95
C ILE A 175 3.78 -0.97 -12.55
N PRO A 176 2.99 -1.75 -13.32
CA PRO A 176 3.36 -3.11 -13.76
C PRO A 176 4.72 -3.25 -14.46
N LEU A 177 5.08 -2.32 -15.34
CA LEU A 177 6.35 -2.36 -16.07
C LEU A 177 7.46 -1.62 -15.32
N ILE A 178 7.22 -0.35 -14.98
CA ILE A 178 8.22 0.52 -14.34
C ILE A 178 8.56 0.00 -12.94
N GLY A 179 7.55 -0.34 -12.13
CA GLY A 179 7.75 -0.85 -10.77
C GLY A 179 8.54 -2.15 -10.76
N LYS A 180 8.21 -3.09 -11.65
CA LYS A 180 8.95 -4.36 -11.78
C LYS A 180 10.40 -4.15 -12.22
N MET A 181 10.67 -3.20 -13.13
CA MET A 181 12.03 -2.84 -13.52
C MET A 181 12.80 -2.22 -12.36
N ILE A 182 12.21 -1.24 -11.67
CA ILE A 182 12.84 -0.56 -10.54
C ILE A 182 13.15 -1.56 -9.42
N GLU A 183 12.22 -2.44 -9.07
CA GLU A 183 12.44 -3.46 -8.05
C GLU A 183 13.62 -4.37 -8.42
N ARG A 184 13.67 -4.84 -9.67
CA ARG A 184 14.71 -5.76 -10.14
C ARG A 184 16.10 -5.13 -10.17
N PHE A 185 16.21 -3.88 -10.62
CA PHE A 185 17.52 -3.23 -10.85
C PHE A 185 17.99 -2.35 -9.68
N PHE A 186 17.07 -1.76 -8.91
CA PHE A 186 17.39 -0.77 -7.87
C PHE A 186 16.97 -1.18 -6.46
N MET A 187 16.13 -2.20 -6.30
CA MET A 187 15.71 -2.71 -4.98
C MET A 187 15.85 -4.25 -4.90
N PRO A 188 17.06 -4.80 -5.12
CA PRO A 188 17.25 -6.25 -5.11
C PRO A 188 16.83 -6.85 -3.76
N PRO A 189 16.26 -8.06 -3.74
CA PRO A 189 15.95 -8.75 -2.50
C PRO A 189 17.27 -9.11 -1.78
N THR A 190 17.54 -8.43 -0.67
CA THR A 190 18.71 -8.68 0.19
C THR A 190 18.25 -9.17 1.55
N TYR A 191 19.11 -9.88 2.29
CA TYR A 191 18.79 -10.32 3.65
C TYR A 191 18.42 -9.13 4.55
N TYR A 192 19.16 -8.02 4.45
CA TYR A 192 18.84 -6.79 5.16
C TYR A 192 17.40 -6.29 4.92
N ARG A 193 16.94 -6.34 3.66
CA ARG A 193 15.57 -5.95 3.31
C ARG A 193 14.55 -6.93 3.88
N MET A 194 14.80 -8.24 3.75
CA MET A 194 13.93 -9.29 4.31
C MET A 194 13.80 -9.17 5.83
N ASP A 195 14.92 -8.95 6.53
CA ASP A 195 14.95 -8.76 7.97
C ASP A 195 14.19 -7.50 8.37
N THR A 196 14.36 -6.40 7.63
CA THR A 196 13.63 -5.16 7.91
C THR A 196 12.13 -5.31 7.67
N GLU A 197 11.70 -6.05 6.63
CA GLU A 197 10.30 -6.39 6.40
C GLU A 197 9.73 -7.25 7.54
N ALA A 198 10.49 -8.23 8.03
CA ALA A 198 10.11 -9.07 9.16
C ALA A 198 9.99 -8.26 10.46
N MET A 199 10.95 -7.37 10.73
CA MET A 199 10.92 -6.49 11.90
C MET A 199 9.77 -5.48 11.83
N PHE A 200 9.49 -4.93 10.65
CA PHE A 200 8.31 -4.11 10.44
C PHE A 200 7.04 -4.86 10.85
N LYS A 201 6.81 -6.05 10.28
CA LYS A 201 5.65 -6.90 10.64
C LYS A 201 5.59 -7.15 12.15
N ALA A 202 6.68 -7.63 12.74
CA ALA A 202 6.73 -7.99 14.16
C ALA A 202 6.45 -6.78 15.08
N SER A 203 6.98 -5.61 14.74
CA SER A 203 6.79 -4.38 15.53
C SER A 203 5.34 -3.92 15.57
N ILE A 204 4.62 -4.00 14.43
CA ILE A 204 3.21 -3.61 14.35
C ILE A 204 2.34 -4.65 15.05
N GLU A 205 2.60 -5.95 14.84
CA GLU A 205 1.90 -7.03 15.55
C GLU A 205 2.05 -6.90 17.07
N GLN A 206 3.26 -6.64 17.55
CA GLN A 206 3.51 -6.46 18.98
C GLN A 206 2.80 -5.22 19.54
N SER A 207 2.73 -4.13 18.77
CA SER A 207 1.99 -2.92 19.17
C SER A 207 0.50 -3.20 19.31
N VAL A 208 -0.09 -3.96 18.38
CA VAL A 208 -1.51 -4.37 18.46
C VAL A 208 -1.75 -5.26 19.67
N LYS A 209 -0.89 -6.25 19.91
CA LYS A 209 -0.98 -7.17 21.06
C LYS A 209 -0.84 -6.44 22.39
N GLU A 210 0.08 -5.49 22.48
CA GLU A 210 0.29 -4.66 23.67
C GLU A 210 -0.98 -3.88 24.03
N VAL A 211 -1.55 -3.16 23.06
CA VAL A 211 -2.76 -2.35 23.27
C VAL A 211 -3.96 -3.24 23.60
N LEU A 212 -4.09 -4.39 22.93
CA LEU A 212 -5.11 -5.38 23.24
C LEU A 212 -5.01 -5.87 24.69
N ASN A 213 -3.82 -6.24 25.14
CA ASN A 213 -3.60 -6.71 26.50
C ASN A 213 -3.89 -5.60 27.53
N GLN A 214 -3.50 -4.36 27.27
CA GLN A 214 -3.83 -3.21 28.11
C GLN A 214 -5.36 -3.02 28.22
N MET A 215 -6.08 -3.15 27.10
CA MET A 215 -7.55 -3.06 27.10
C MET A 215 -8.22 -4.19 27.87
N LEU A 216 -7.75 -5.43 27.72
CA LEU A 216 -8.26 -6.59 28.45
C LEU A 216 -8.02 -6.43 29.96
N GLN A 217 -6.80 -6.03 30.35
CA GLN A 217 -6.43 -5.81 31.75
C GLN A 217 -7.25 -4.68 32.41
N ALA A 218 -7.44 -3.55 31.71
CA ALA A 218 -8.26 -2.44 32.20
C ALA A 218 -9.72 -2.83 32.48
N LYS A 219 -10.17 -3.95 31.91
CA LYS A 219 -11.55 -4.47 32.03
C LYS A 219 -11.64 -5.76 32.85
N GLY A 220 -10.52 -6.23 33.42
CA GLY A 220 -10.46 -7.45 34.21
C GLY A 220 -10.66 -8.74 33.40
N LEU A 221 -10.47 -8.69 32.07
CA LEU A 221 -10.59 -9.85 31.19
C LEU A 221 -9.29 -10.64 31.13
N ARG A 222 -9.41 -11.96 30.92
CA ARG A 222 -8.26 -12.87 30.75
C ARG A 222 -7.41 -12.45 29.54
N ALA A 223 -6.08 -12.49 29.68
CA ALA A 223 -5.18 -12.37 28.53
C ALA A 223 -5.38 -13.53 27.55
N LEU A 224 -5.28 -13.25 26.24
CA LEU A 224 -5.37 -14.28 25.21
C LEU A 224 -4.20 -15.27 25.31
N THR A 225 -4.48 -16.53 25.01
CA THR A 225 -3.46 -17.58 24.92
C THR A 225 -2.57 -17.38 23.68
N GLU A 226 -1.38 -17.98 23.68
CA GLU A 226 -0.48 -17.93 22.52
C GLU A 226 -1.10 -18.51 21.24
N LEU A 227 -1.96 -19.53 21.38
CA LEU A 227 -2.68 -20.12 20.26
C LEU A 227 -3.71 -19.15 19.69
N GLU A 228 -4.43 -18.42 20.53
CA GLU A 228 -5.39 -17.37 20.12
C GLU A 228 -4.69 -16.18 19.45
N LEU A 229 -3.39 -15.98 19.71
CA LEU A 229 -2.57 -14.91 19.13
C LEU A 229 -1.81 -15.32 17.86
N LYS A 230 -1.90 -16.59 17.44
CA LYS A 230 -1.16 -17.11 16.30
C LYS A 230 -1.82 -16.64 14.99
N PRO A 231 -1.07 -15.98 14.08
CA PRO A 231 -1.63 -15.54 12.82
C PRO A 231 -1.86 -16.71 11.86
N ILE A 232 -2.83 -16.54 10.97
CA ILE A 232 -3.09 -17.43 9.84
C ILE A 232 -2.20 -16.97 8.68
N MET A 233 -1.30 -17.85 8.24
CA MET A 233 -0.37 -17.58 7.13
C MET A 233 -0.92 -18.25 5.86
N ARG A 234 -1.11 -17.49 4.78
CA ARG A 234 -1.71 -18.00 3.54
C ARG A 234 -0.72 -18.77 2.64
N ASP A 235 0.58 -18.54 2.78
CA ASP A 235 1.55 -18.84 1.72
C ASP A 235 2.58 -19.95 2.01
N PHE A 236 2.35 -20.89 2.93
CA PHE A 236 3.32 -22.00 3.08
C PHE A 236 3.37 -22.96 1.88
N PHE A 237 2.37 -22.97 0.98
CA PHE A 237 2.23 -24.02 -0.06
C PHE A 237 1.90 -23.56 -1.48
N GLN A 238 1.89 -22.26 -1.79
CA GLN A 238 1.70 -21.80 -3.19
C GLN A 238 3.04 -21.36 -3.78
N LYS A 239 3.75 -22.32 -4.38
CA LYS A 239 4.85 -22.08 -5.32
C LYS A 239 4.30 -21.96 -6.73
#